data_AF-A0AAW0ELZ5-F1
#
_entry.id   AF-A0AAW0ELZ5-F1
#
_cell.length_a   1.000
_cell.length_b   1.000
_cell.length_c   1.000
_cell.angle_alpha   90.00
_cell.angle_beta   90.00
_cell.angle_gamma   90.00
#
_symmetry.space_group_name_H-M   'P 1'
#
loop_
_entity.id
_entity.type
_entity.pdbx_description
1 polymer ?
#
loop_
_entity_poly.entity_id
_entity_poly.type
_entity_poly.pdbx_seq_one_letter_code
_entity_poly.pdbx_strand_id
1 'polypeptide(L)'
;MPVSVEHQEDFDVVTSPDGTSSVAVHLACATATEHYRRTTTAYSTVATDPADVCSTGLRVYEGAQVLAAFVYRFAAALVPPQQSCAVVELGCGCGLVSFTLDHVLRTAHASASRAAPTTPTTTTAIICTDASEDCLTLVHRSGALMGRSVSHIGGAVEPTPVADAAAVPVTALGTFRLAWSDDGVDGLLRQLACRLTDGGATAVPLVLGSDLMYYRVDVNALLRTARRLLLASSSTPAAGGLIVFAHFMRIPDGERTLAAIAREQQQLAIAAVPLTAFLSAETVAFRGWGGLQLVLLCPQHLCAPVEHGDDSVATADVVRLQRMLHTRADAMDRGAGTEATATTTTTAAAAAQAARYLAAALTLFPSPAARPGHSNAAGEVAEQEAEALMHALL
;
A
#
# COMPACT_ATOMS: atom_id res chain seq x y z
N MET A 1 -15.58 1.72 -26.00
CA MET A 1 -16.00 0.36 -26.44
C MET A 1 -16.36 -0.43 -25.20
N PRO A 2 -17.47 -1.20 -25.18
CA PRO A 2 -17.80 -2.05 -24.04
C PRO A 2 -16.69 -3.10 -23.85
N VAL A 3 -16.31 -3.34 -22.59
CA VAL A 3 -15.19 -4.23 -22.24
C VAL A 3 -15.46 -5.64 -22.79
N SER A 4 -14.71 -6.05 -23.82
CA SER A 4 -14.84 -7.37 -24.42
C SER A 4 -14.11 -8.41 -23.57
N VAL A 5 -14.85 -9.37 -23.01
CA VAL A 5 -14.37 -10.61 -22.37
C VAL A 5 -13.20 -10.39 -21.41
N GLU A 6 -13.54 -10.02 -20.17
CA GLU A 6 -12.55 -9.81 -19.11
C GLU A 6 -11.98 -11.14 -18.59
N HIS A 7 -10.68 -11.13 -18.35
CA HIS A 7 -9.98 -12.25 -17.76
C HIS A 7 -10.15 -12.23 -16.24
N GLN A 8 -10.31 -13.42 -15.67
CA GLN A 8 -10.40 -13.64 -14.24
C GLN A 8 -9.25 -14.57 -13.87
N GLU A 9 -8.53 -14.23 -12.81
CA GLU A 9 -7.36 -14.95 -12.35
C GLU A 9 -7.38 -15.08 -10.83
N ASP A 10 -7.03 -16.27 -10.34
CA ASP A 10 -6.82 -16.54 -8.93
C ASP A 10 -5.37 -16.22 -8.58
N PHE A 11 -5.17 -15.30 -7.64
CA PHE A 11 -3.85 -14.93 -7.15
C PHE A 11 -3.62 -15.52 -5.76
N ASP A 12 -2.73 -16.51 -5.69
CA ASP A 12 -2.25 -17.06 -4.43
C ASP A 12 -1.39 -16.03 -3.68
N VAL A 13 -1.88 -15.55 -2.54
CA VAL A 13 -1.14 -14.64 -1.66
C VAL A 13 -0.20 -15.48 -0.79
N VAL A 14 1.11 -15.23 -0.90
CA VAL A 14 2.11 -15.92 -0.08
C VAL A 14 1.88 -15.56 1.40
N THR A 15 1.54 -16.57 2.20
CA THR A 15 1.20 -16.41 3.61
C THR A 15 2.29 -16.91 4.55
N SER A 16 3.26 -17.65 4.03
CA SER A 16 4.30 -18.35 4.78
C SER A 16 5.71 -18.05 4.24
N PRO A 17 6.77 -18.15 5.07
CA PRO A 17 8.14 -17.93 4.61
C PRO A 17 8.59 -18.83 3.46
N ASP A 18 8.11 -20.06 3.42
CA ASP A 18 8.45 -21.06 2.39
C ASP A 18 7.73 -20.84 1.05
N GLY A 19 6.98 -19.75 0.91
CA GLY A 19 6.26 -19.43 -0.32
C GLY A 19 4.88 -20.09 -0.44
N THR A 20 4.44 -20.84 0.57
CA THR A 20 3.10 -21.42 0.61
C THR A 20 2.03 -20.36 0.84
N SER A 21 0.85 -20.61 0.29
CA SER A 21 -0.31 -19.70 0.32
C SER A 21 -1.50 -20.41 0.96
N SER A 22 -2.13 -19.75 1.95
CA SER A 22 -3.40 -20.17 2.53
C SER A 22 -4.58 -19.29 2.11
N VAL A 23 -4.32 -18.27 1.28
CA VAL A 23 -5.30 -17.31 0.79
C VAL A 23 -5.14 -17.15 -0.71
N ALA A 24 -6.25 -17.22 -1.43
CA ALA A 24 -6.34 -16.84 -2.83
C ALA A 24 -7.29 -15.64 -2.97
N VAL A 25 -6.93 -14.69 -3.83
CA VAL A 25 -7.75 -13.52 -4.16
C VAL A 25 -8.16 -13.63 -5.62
N HIS A 26 -9.47 -13.70 -5.86
CA HIS A 26 -10.02 -13.81 -7.20
C HIS A 26 -10.25 -12.42 -7.80
N LEU A 27 -9.52 -12.07 -8.85
CA LEU A 27 -9.52 -10.73 -9.43
C LEU A 27 -9.97 -10.73 -10.89
N ALA A 28 -10.67 -9.65 -11.27
CA ALA A 28 -10.78 -9.25 -12.65
C ALA A 28 -9.50 -8.51 -13.07
N CYS A 29 -8.89 -8.93 -14.17
CA CYS A 29 -7.68 -8.32 -14.73
C CYS A 29 -7.67 -8.43 -16.27
N ALA A 30 -6.72 -7.75 -16.91
CA ALA A 30 -6.46 -7.93 -18.34
C ALA A 30 -5.49 -9.09 -18.56
N THR A 31 -5.69 -9.85 -19.65
CA THR A 31 -4.66 -10.78 -20.12
C THR A 31 -3.39 -10.01 -20.54
N ALA A 32 -2.25 -10.70 -20.61
CA ALA A 32 -1.02 -10.10 -21.13
C ALA A 32 -1.20 -9.53 -22.56
N THR A 33 -1.95 -10.23 -23.42
CA THR A 33 -2.25 -9.77 -24.79
C THR A 33 -3.14 -8.53 -24.80
N GLU A 34 -4.17 -8.51 -23.95
CA GLU A 34 -5.09 -7.37 -23.85
C GLU A 34 -4.38 -6.14 -23.30
N HIS A 35 -3.60 -6.31 -22.25
CA HIS A 35 -2.75 -5.26 -21.69
C HIS A 35 -1.76 -4.73 -22.74
N TYR A 36 -1.05 -5.61 -23.46
CA TYR A 36 -0.15 -5.20 -24.54
C TYR A 36 -0.88 -4.42 -25.62
N ARG A 37 -2.04 -4.89 -26.09
CA ARG A 37 -2.84 -4.15 -27.07
C ARG A 37 -3.23 -2.78 -26.55
N ARG A 38 -3.78 -2.65 -25.34
CA ARG A 38 -4.21 -1.35 -24.81
C ARG A 38 -3.06 -0.38 -24.62
N THR A 39 -1.94 -0.85 -24.12
CA THR A 39 -0.74 -0.03 -23.90
C THR A 39 0.00 0.35 -25.19
N THR A 40 -0.16 -0.40 -26.29
CA THR A 40 0.54 -0.15 -27.57
C THR A 40 -0.33 0.37 -28.71
N THR A 41 -1.64 0.10 -28.71
CA THR A 41 -2.56 0.51 -29.79
C THR A 41 -3.33 1.80 -29.50
N ALA A 42 -3.34 2.29 -28.25
CA ALA A 42 -3.93 3.57 -27.87
C ALA A 42 -3.15 4.81 -28.41
N TYR A 43 -2.05 4.62 -29.13
CA TYR A 43 -1.23 5.70 -29.71
C TYR A 43 -1.84 6.42 -30.93
N SER A 44 -3.07 6.10 -31.37
CA SER A 44 -3.67 6.78 -32.53
C SER A 44 -4.29 8.15 -32.23
N THR A 45 -4.48 8.49 -30.95
CA THR A 45 -4.87 9.85 -30.52
C THR A 45 -4.05 10.21 -29.29
N VAL A 46 -3.16 11.19 -29.43
CA VAL A 46 -2.45 11.80 -28.29
C VAL A 46 -3.51 12.23 -27.28
N ALA A 47 -3.67 11.47 -26.20
CA ALA A 47 -4.59 11.85 -25.15
C ALA A 47 -4.12 13.20 -24.59
N THR A 48 -5.05 14.15 -24.50
CA THR A 48 -4.77 15.50 -23.99
C THR A 48 -4.51 15.53 -22.49
N ASP A 49 -4.89 14.46 -21.78
CA ASP A 49 -4.62 14.26 -20.36
C ASP A 49 -3.65 13.08 -20.16
N PRO A 50 -2.45 13.30 -19.60
CA PRO A 50 -1.52 12.22 -19.24
C PRO A 50 -2.14 11.17 -18.30
N ALA A 51 -3.17 11.54 -17.53
CA ALA A 51 -3.89 10.63 -16.63
C ALA A 51 -4.78 9.63 -17.39
N ASP A 52 -5.18 9.91 -18.62
CA ASP A 52 -6.07 9.06 -19.42
C ASP A 52 -5.35 7.86 -20.08
N VAL A 53 -4.01 7.80 -20.02
CA VAL A 53 -3.19 6.79 -20.72
C VAL A 53 -2.57 5.74 -19.80
N CYS A 54 -2.81 5.81 -18.48
CA CYS A 54 -2.25 4.84 -17.53
C CYS A 54 -3.00 3.49 -17.58
N SER A 55 -2.79 2.73 -18.65
CA SER A 55 -3.31 1.36 -18.85
C SER A 55 -2.35 0.28 -18.33
N THR A 56 -1.31 0.68 -17.60
CA THR A 56 -0.34 -0.25 -17.04
C THR A 56 -0.94 -1.04 -15.86
N GLY A 57 -1.79 -0.45 -15.03
CA GLY A 57 -2.38 -1.10 -13.84
C GLY A 57 -3.38 -2.25 -14.10
N LEU A 58 -3.61 -2.64 -15.36
CA LEU A 58 -4.61 -3.66 -15.72
C LEU A 58 -4.16 -5.10 -15.42
N ARG A 59 -2.97 -5.29 -14.86
CA ARG A 59 -2.42 -6.59 -14.44
C ARG A 59 -1.89 -6.54 -13.02
N VAL A 60 -1.77 -7.71 -12.40
CA VAL A 60 -1.05 -7.87 -11.15
C VAL A 60 0.45 -7.97 -11.45
N TYR A 61 1.22 -7.04 -10.89
CA TYR A 61 2.67 -7.04 -10.94
C TYR A 61 3.28 -7.67 -9.68
N GLU A 62 4.57 -8.00 -9.76
CA GLU A 62 5.30 -8.66 -8.68
C GLU A 62 5.39 -7.79 -7.42
N GLY A 63 5.49 -6.46 -7.55
CA GLY A 63 5.41 -5.52 -6.42
C GLY A 63 4.10 -5.66 -5.67
N ALA A 64 2.98 -5.82 -6.37
CA ALA A 64 1.67 -6.05 -5.74
C ALA A 64 1.62 -7.40 -5.01
N GLN A 65 2.22 -8.45 -5.57
CA GLN A 65 2.29 -9.78 -4.91
C GLN A 65 3.14 -9.75 -3.64
N VAL A 66 4.31 -9.09 -3.68
CA VAL A 66 5.14 -8.92 -2.49
C VAL A 66 4.45 -8.04 -1.45
N LEU A 67 3.81 -6.95 -1.86
CA LEU A 67 3.07 -6.09 -0.95
C LEU A 67 1.89 -6.81 -0.31
N ALA A 68 1.17 -7.66 -1.06
CA ALA A 68 0.12 -8.50 -0.54
C ALA A 68 0.66 -9.49 0.52
N ALA A 69 1.78 -10.16 0.25
CA ALA A 69 2.43 -11.04 1.24
C ALA A 69 2.86 -10.29 2.50
N PHE A 70 3.41 -9.08 2.35
CA PHE A 70 3.76 -8.21 3.46
C PHE A 70 2.53 -7.77 4.27
N VAL A 71 1.48 -7.30 3.60
CA VAL A 71 0.21 -6.89 4.20
C VAL A 71 -0.43 -8.05 4.94
N TYR A 72 -0.43 -9.26 4.36
CA TYR A 72 -0.95 -10.45 5.02
C TYR A 72 -0.30 -10.68 6.39
N ARG A 73 1.01 -10.48 6.48
CA ARG A 73 1.77 -10.74 7.70
C ARG A 73 1.74 -9.60 8.70
N PHE A 74 1.72 -8.35 8.23
CA PHE A 74 1.97 -7.18 9.08
C PHE A 74 0.81 -6.20 9.18
N ALA A 75 -0.27 -6.31 8.41
CA ALA A 75 -1.33 -5.30 8.42
C ALA A 75 -1.94 -5.03 9.81
N ALA A 76 -2.10 -6.06 10.64
CA ALA A 76 -2.59 -5.90 12.01
C ALA A 76 -1.67 -5.02 12.89
N ALA A 77 -0.37 -4.99 12.61
CA ALA A 77 0.60 -4.09 13.24
C ALA A 77 0.57 -2.67 12.66
N LEU A 78 0.03 -2.50 11.45
CA LEU A 78 0.09 -1.24 10.71
C LEU A 78 -1.20 -0.43 10.83
N VAL A 79 -2.34 -1.09 11.03
CA VAL A 79 -3.67 -0.47 11.15
C VAL A 79 -4.13 -0.51 12.61
N PRO A 80 -4.39 0.64 13.26
CA PRO A 80 -4.83 0.69 14.64
C PRO A 80 -6.24 0.08 14.79
N PRO A 81 -6.46 -0.92 15.66
CA PRO A 81 -7.75 -1.61 15.77
C PRO A 81 -8.84 -0.81 16.49
N GLN A 82 -8.46 0.28 17.18
CA GLN A 82 -9.31 0.99 18.14
C GLN A 82 -9.98 2.25 17.57
N GLN A 83 -9.74 2.58 16.30
CA GLN A 83 -10.24 3.82 15.70
C GLN A 83 -10.78 3.57 14.29
N SER A 84 -11.91 4.22 13.99
CA SER A 84 -12.37 4.28 12.61
C SER A 84 -11.33 5.04 11.77
N CYS A 85 -10.91 4.44 10.66
CA CYS A 85 -9.83 4.95 9.84
C CYS A 85 -10.02 4.57 8.37
N ALA A 86 -9.25 5.23 7.50
CA ALA A 86 -9.15 4.91 6.08
C ALA A 86 -7.72 4.44 5.75
N VAL A 87 -7.57 3.29 5.09
CA VAL A 87 -6.32 2.89 4.46
C VAL A 87 -6.43 3.20 2.99
N VAL A 88 -5.41 3.85 2.41
CA VAL A 88 -5.43 4.26 1.01
C VAL A 88 -4.36 3.50 0.22
N GLU A 89 -4.75 2.84 -0.87
CA GLU A 89 -3.81 2.26 -1.84
C GLU A 89 -3.67 3.19 -3.04
N LEU A 90 -2.46 3.67 -3.31
CA LEU A 90 -2.11 4.47 -4.48
C LEU A 90 -1.74 3.58 -5.65
N GLY A 91 -2.33 3.84 -6.82
CA GLY A 91 -2.09 3.05 -8.03
C GLY A 91 -2.47 1.59 -7.83
N CYS A 92 -3.70 1.35 -7.37
CA CYS A 92 -4.14 0.03 -6.94
C CYS A 92 -4.23 -1.00 -8.07
N GLY A 93 -4.25 -0.57 -9.33
CA GLY A 93 -4.46 -1.47 -10.47
C GLY A 93 -5.71 -2.33 -10.29
N CYS A 94 -5.53 -3.65 -10.25
CA CYS A 94 -6.62 -4.61 -10.05
C CYS A 94 -7.06 -4.81 -8.58
N GLY A 95 -6.35 -4.21 -7.61
CA GLY A 95 -6.72 -4.19 -6.19
C GLY A 95 -6.23 -5.37 -5.34
N LEU A 96 -5.26 -6.17 -5.80
CA LEU A 96 -4.75 -7.35 -5.06
C LEU A 96 -4.41 -7.03 -3.60
N VAL A 97 -3.71 -5.92 -3.37
CA VAL A 97 -3.25 -5.54 -2.03
C VAL A 97 -4.43 -5.14 -1.16
N SER A 98 -5.35 -4.30 -1.64
CA SER A 98 -6.57 -3.93 -0.92
C SER A 98 -7.47 -5.11 -0.57
N PHE A 99 -7.68 -6.06 -1.49
CA PHE A 99 -8.47 -7.27 -1.19
C PHE A 99 -7.77 -8.20 -0.21
N THR A 100 -6.43 -8.27 -0.25
CA THR A 100 -5.65 -8.98 0.77
C THR A 100 -5.80 -8.32 2.14
N LEU A 101 -5.71 -6.99 2.21
CA LEU A 101 -5.92 -6.24 3.44
C LEU A 101 -7.34 -6.45 4.00
N ASP A 102 -8.38 -6.39 3.15
CA ASP A 102 -9.76 -6.65 3.53
C ASP A 102 -9.91 -8.04 4.15
N HIS A 103 -9.29 -9.05 3.55
CA HIS A 103 -9.27 -10.41 4.09
C HIS A 103 -8.64 -10.45 5.49
N VAL A 104 -7.46 -9.87 5.67
CA VAL A 104 -6.72 -9.89 6.95
C VAL A 104 -7.52 -9.21 8.06
N LEU A 105 -8.04 -8.01 7.77
CA LEU A 105 -8.79 -7.23 8.76
C LEU A 105 -10.11 -7.92 9.14
N ARG A 106 -10.83 -8.52 8.18
CA ARG A 106 -12.03 -9.30 8.49
C ARG A 106 -11.75 -10.53 9.33
N THR A 107 -10.68 -11.27 9.02
CA THR A 107 -10.29 -12.45 9.81
C THR A 107 -9.91 -12.06 11.24
N ALA A 108 -9.21 -10.94 11.41
CA ALA A 108 -8.91 -10.38 12.73
C ALA A 108 -10.19 -9.96 13.48
N HIS A 109 -11.11 -9.26 12.82
CA HIS A 109 -12.38 -8.82 13.43
C HIS A 109 -13.30 -9.99 13.78
N ALA A 110 -13.44 -10.99 12.91
CA ALA A 110 -14.26 -12.18 13.17
C ALA A 110 -13.77 -12.97 14.39
N SER A 111 -12.46 -12.95 14.64
CA SER A 111 -11.85 -13.54 15.82
C SER A 111 -12.16 -12.74 17.09
N ALA A 112 -12.24 -11.41 17.00
CA ALA A 112 -12.53 -10.51 18.11
C ALA A 112 -14.03 -10.43 18.48
N SER A 113 -14.95 -10.37 17.49
CA SER A 113 -16.40 -10.25 17.74
C SER A 113 -17.02 -11.43 18.47
N ARG A 114 -16.41 -12.62 18.42
CA ARG A 114 -16.84 -13.78 19.23
C ARG A 114 -16.63 -13.57 20.74
N ALA A 115 -15.84 -12.57 21.13
CA ALA A 115 -15.33 -12.45 22.49
C ALA A 115 -16.03 -11.37 23.34
N ALA A 116 -16.68 -10.34 22.77
CA ALA A 116 -17.45 -9.34 23.53
C ALA A 116 -18.41 -8.51 22.64
N PRO A 117 -19.71 -8.43 22.94
CA PRO A 117 -20.70 -7.72 22.11
C PRO A 117 -20.89 -6.21 22.43
N THR A 118 -20.09 -5.60 23.31
CA THR A 118 -20.38 -4.25 23.85
C THR A 118 -19.41 -3.15 23.44
N THR A 119 -18.40 -3.40 22.59
CA THR A 119 -17.49 -2.35 22.14
C THR A 119 -18.06 -1.55 20.96
N PRO A 120 -17.83 -0.23 20.89
CA PRO A 120 -18.25 0.59 19.76
C PRO A 120 -17.68 0.05 18.44
N THR A 121 -18.48 0.12 17.37
CA THR A 121 -18.11 -0.33 16.03
C THR A 121 -16.99 0.53 15.46
N THR A 122 -15.77 -0.02 15.40
CA THR A 122 -14.69 0.56 14.61
C THR A 122 -14.87 0.17 13.14
N THR A 123 -14.73 1.16 12.26
CA THR A 123 -14.86 0.94 10.81
C THR A 123 -13.54 1.24 10.13
N THR A 124 -13.01 0.26 9.39
CA THR A 124 -11.85 0.49 8.51
C THR A 124 -12.31 0.57 7.07
N ALA A 125 -12.19 1.75 6.48
CA ALA A 125 -12.40 1.95 5.05
C ALA A 125 -11.10 1.65 4.29
N ILE A 126 -11.13 0.79 3.28
CA ILE A 126 -10.01 0.53 2.37
C ILE A 126 -10.35 1.20 1.05
N ILE A 127 -9.53 2.18 0.67
CA ILE A 127 -9.75 3.01 -0.51
C ILE A 127 -8.73 2.65 -1.59
N CYS A 128 -9.21 1.99 -2.63
CA CYS A 128 -8.45 1.72 -3.84
C CYS A 128 -8.42 2.99 -4.70
N THR A 129 -7.24 3.52 -4.98
CA THR A 129 -7.10 4.73 -5.81
C THR A 129 -6.21 4.48 -7.01
N ASP A 130 -6.62 5.03 -8.14
CA ASP A 130 -5.88 5.00 -9.39
C ASP A 130 -6.27 6.24 -10.22
N ALA A 131 -5.42 6.66 -11.13
CA ALA A 131 -5.77 7.70 -12.10
C ALA A 131 -6.70 7.15 -13.20
N SER A 132 -6.61 5.84 -13.45
CA SER A 132 -7.33 5.11 -14.49
C SER A 132 -8.67 4.55 -14.01
N GLU A 133 -9.76 4.98 -14.64
CA GLU A 133 -11.11 4.45 -14.39
C GLU A 133 -11.25 2.98 -14.79
N ASP A 134 -10.44 2.50 -15.75
CA ASP A 134 -10.41 1.08 -16.11
C ASP A 134 -9.92 0.23 -14.93
N CYS A 135 -8.86 0.68 -14.23
CA CYS A 135 -8.36 0.02 -13.03
C CYS A 135 -9.44 -0.02 -11.93
N LEU A 136 -10.11 1.11 -11.68
CA LEU A 136 -11.16 1.17 -10.67
C LEU A 136 -12.36 0.29 -11.03
N THR A 137 -12.71 0.20 -12.32
CA THR A 137 -13.73 -0.72 -12.83
C THR A 137 -13.36 -2.17 -12.55
N LEU A 138 -12.10 -2.56 -12.74
CA LEU A 138 -11.62 -3.90 -12.39
C LEU A 138 -11.77 -4.17 -10.88
N VAL A 139 -11.44 -3.20 -10.01
CA VAL A 139 -11.64 -3.34 -8.56
C VAL A 139 -13.11 -3.59 -8.21
N HIS A 140 -14.05 -2.84 -8.79
CA HIS A 140 -15.50 -3.07 -8.57
C HIS A 140 -15.92 -4.49 -8.96
N ARG A 141 -15.41 -4.98 -10.09
CA ARG A 141 -15.72 -6.33 -10.58
C ARG A 141 -15.09 -7.42 -9.73
N SER A 142 -13.82 -7.27 -9.34
CA SER A 142 -13.15 -8.14 -8.35
C SER A 142 -13.96 -8.20 -7.06
N GLY A 143 -14.49 -7.06 -6.59
CA GLY A 143 -15.41 -7.01 -5.47
C GLY A 143 -16.65 -7.88 -5.69
N ALA A 144 -17.36 -7.68 -6.80
CA ALA A 144 -18.56 -8.46 -7.14
C ALA A 144 -18.28 -9.96 -7.24
N LEU A 145 -17.16 -10.35 -7.86
CA LEU A 145 -16.72 -11.74 -7.97
C LEU A 145 -16.50 -12.39 -6.60
N MET A 146 -15.99 -11.62 -5.63
CA MET A 146 -15.76 -12.08 -4.25
C MET A 146 -16.98 -11.89 -3.33
N GLY A 147 -18.13 -11.46 -3.85
CA GLY A 147 -19.32 -11.14 -3.05
C GLY A 147 -19.11 -9.95 -2.10
N ARG A 148 -18.24 -9.01 -2.47
CA ARG A 148 -17.90 -7.81 -1.70
C ARG A 148 -18.45 -6.57 -2.40
N SER A 149 -19.20 -5.76 -1.66
CA SER A 149 -19.63 -4.46 -2.16
C SER A 149 -18.45 -3.48 -2.15
N VAL A 150 -18.17 -2.88 -3.30
CA VAL A 150 -17.19 -1.80 -3.45
C VAL A 150 -17.97 -0.55 -3.84
N SER A 151 -17.80 0.54 -3.09
CA SER A 151 -18.55 1.77 -3.33
C SER A 151 -17.69 2.81 -4.05
N HIS A 152 -18.26 3.55 -5.01
CA HIS A 152 -17.57 4.70 -5.58
C HIS A 152 -17.67 5.89 -4.61
N ILE A 153 -16.52 6.46 -4.23
CA ILE A 153 -16.46 7.51 -3.20
C ILE A 153 -16.66 8.91 -3.79
N GLY A 154 -16.35 9.13 -5.07
CA GLY A 154 -16.50 10.44 -5.73
C GLY A 154 -17.89 10.76 -6.32
N GLY A 155 -18.90 9.90 -6.10
CA GLY A 155 -20.26 10.11 -6.62
C GLY A 155 -21.12 11.00 -5.71
N ALA A 156 -22.24 11.52 -6.24
CA ALA A 156 -23.27 12.14 -5.40
C ALA A 156 -23.63 11.17 -4.26
N VAL A 157 -23.57 11.67 -3.02
CA VAL A 157 -23.87 10.89 -1.82
C VAL A 157 -25.35 10.53 -1.87
N GLU A 158 -25.69 9.32 -2.34
CA GLU A 158 -26.96 8.75 -1.91
C GLU A 158 -26.76 8.29 -0.47
N PRO A 159 -27.52 8.85 0.49
CA PRO A 159 -27.47 8.39 1.86
C PRO A 159 -28.01 6.96 1.89
N THR A 160 -27.11 5.98 1.94
CA THR A 160 -27.52 4.61 2.19
C THR A 160 -28.13 4.57 3.59
N PRO A 161 -29.38 4.11 3.77
CA PRO A 161 -29.94 3.98 5.10
C PRO A 161 -29.09 2.97 5.87
N VAL A 162 -28.51 3.43 6.98
CA VAL A 162 -27.81 2.58 7.95
C VAL A 162 -28.84 1.59 8.45
N ALA A 163 -28.78 0.37 7.96
CA ALA A 163 -29.64 -0.70 8.45
C ALA A 163 -29.28 -0.96 9.91
N ASP A 164 -30.26 -0.79 10.81
CA ASP A 164 -30.22 -1.22 12.20
C ASP A 164 -29.83 -2.71 12.25
N ALA A 165 -28.57 -3.01 12.56
CA ALA A 165 -28.12 -4.36 12.89
C ALA A 165 -26.81 -4.31 13.70
N ALA A 166 -26.84 -5.01 14.84
CA ALA A 166 -25.76 -5.37 15.77
C ALA A 166 -24.32 -4.93 15.44
N ALA A 167 -23.66 -4.36 16.45
CA ALA A 167 -22.29 -3.85 16.47
C ALA A 167 -21.20 -4.85 16.03
N VAL A 168 -20.99 -4.99 14.72
CA VAL A 168 -19.87 -5.75 14.14
C VAL A 168 -18.90 -4.78 13.48
N PRO A 169 -17.58 -4.85 13.76
CA PRO A 169 -16.59 -4.05 13.05
C PRO A 169 -16.67 -4.30 11.55
N VAL A 170 -16.89 -3.24 10.76
CA VAL A 170 -17.11 -3.35 9.32
C VAL A 170 -15.85 -2.92 8.58
N THR A 171 -15.36 -3.77 7.68
CA THR A 171 -14.43 -3.33 6.62
C THR A 171 -15.25 -2.86 5.43
N ALA A 172 -15.08 -1.59 5.05
CA ALA A 172 -15.73 -0.99 3.89
C ALA A 172 -14.72 -0.86 2.75
N LEU A 173 -15.10 -1.26 1.55
CA LEU A 173 -14.27 -1.09 0.35
C LEU A 173 -14.81 0.05 -0.50
N GLY A 174 -13.93 0.88 -1.03
CA GLY A 174 -14.32 1.90 -1.99
C GLY A 174 -13.23 2.26 -2.99
N THR A 175 -13.64 2.90 -4.07
CA THR A 175 -12.75 3.41 -5.11
C THR A 175 -12.81 4.93 -5.18
N PHE A 176 -11.70 5.55 -5.54
CA PHE A 176 -11.64 6.97 -5.84
C PHE A 176 -10.59 7.26 -6.92
N ARG A 177 -10.98 8.00 -7.97
CA ARG A 177 -10.04 8.44 -9.00
C ARG A 177 -9.08 9.47 -8.43
N LEU A 178 -7.81 9.12 -8.34
CA LEU A 178 -6.76 9.96 -7.77
C LEU A 178 -5.60 10.12 -8.73
N ALA A 179 -5.48 11.29 -9.34
CA ALA A 179 -4.21 11.75 -9.87
C ALA A 179 -3.34 12.27 -8.72
N TRP A 180 -2.04 11.95 -8.72
CA TRP A 180 -1.09 12.40 -7.70
C TRP A 180 -0.89 13.91 -7.75
N SER A 181 -1.75 14.63 -7.03
CA SER A 181 -1.87 16.08 -7.08
C SER A 181 -2.51 16.57 -5.79
N ASP A 182 -2.34 17.86 -5.53
CA ASP A 182 -2.91 18.45 -4.33
C ASP A 182 -4.44 18.48 -4.37
N ASP A 183 -5.02 18.81 -5.53
CA ASP A 183 -6.46 18.82 -5.76
C ASP A 183 -7.09 17.42 -5.62
N GLY A 184 -6.39 16.39 -6.11
CA GLY A 184 -6.83 15.00 -5.98
C GLY A 184 -6.92 14.56 -4.52
N VAL A 185 -5.91 14.89 -3.72
CA VAL A 185 -5.90 14.62 -2.27
C VAL A 185 -7.03 15.36 -1.57
N ASP A 186 -7.22 16.65 -1.86
CA ASP A 186 -8.29 17.45 -1.26
C ASP A 186 -9.68 16.97 -1.67
N GLY A 187 -9.82 16.43 -2.89
CA GLY A 187 -11.01 15.72 -3.34
C GLY A 187 -11.31 14.49 -2.48
N LEU A 188 -10.32 13.60 -2.31
CA LEU A 188 -10.48 12.38 -1.53
C LEU A 188 -10.80 12.66 -0.06
N LEU A 189 -10.05 13.57 0.56
CA LEU A 189 -10.22 13.91 1.98
C LEU A 189 -11.60 14.50 2.27
N ARG A 190 -12.13 15.34 1.37
CA ARG A 190 -13.52 15.84 1.49
C ARG A 190 -14.53 14.71 1.47
N GLN A 191 -14.37 13.73 0.58
CA GLN A 191 -15.29 12.59 0.51
C GLN A 191 -15.18 11.67 1.71
N LEU A 192 -13.97 11.43 2.22
CA LEU A 192 -13.75 10.67 3.45
C LEU A 192 -14.39 11.37 4.65
N ALA A 193 -14.27 12.70 4.74
CA ALA A 193 -14.92 13.48 5.79
C ALA A 193 -16.43 13.27 5.78
N CYS A 194 -17.10 13.37 4.63
CA CYS A 194 -18.56 13.16 4.54
C CYS A 194 -19.02 11.74 4.90
N ARG A 195 -18.13 10.73 4.88
CA ARG A 195 -18.49 9.31 5.07
C ARG A 195 -18.11 8.76 6.43
N LEU A 196 -17.13 9.36 7.11
CA LEU A 196 -16.64 8.91 8.41
C LEU A 196 -17.13 9.80 9.57
N THR A 197 -18.07 10.72 9.30
CA THR A 197 -18.54 11.80 10.20
C THR A 197 -19.37 11.42 11.41
N ASP A 198 -19.55 10.14 11.76
CA ASP A 198 -20.16 9.75 13.04
C ASP A 198 -19.19 9.93 14.23
N GLY A 199 -18.47 11.06 14.28
CA GLY A 199 -17.69 11.53 15.42
C GLY A 199 -16.19 11.22 15.43
N GLY A 200 -15.63 10.58 14.39
CA GLY A 200 -14.20 10.24 14.31
C GLY A 200 -13.43 11.11 13.32
N ALA A 201 -12.21 11.52 13.68
CA ALA A 201 -11.27 12.11 12.73
C ALA A 201 -11.03 11.15 11.54
N THR A 202 -10.94 11.67 10.32
CA THR A 202 -10.62 10.92 9.10
C THR A 202 -9.16 10.49 9.12
N ALA A 203 -8.83 9.54 9.98
CA ALA A 203 -7.46 9.09 10.14
C ALA A 203 -7.05 8.18 8.97
N VAL A 204 -5.94 8.51 8.31
CA VAL A 204 -5.26 7.70 7.31
C VAL A 204 -3.96 7.19 7.93
N PRO A 205 -3.99 6.07 8.68
CA PRO A 205 -2.81 5.55 9.37
C PRO A 205 -1.84 4.82 8.42
N LEU A 206 -2.30 4.49 7.21
CA LEU A 206 -1.56 3.67 6.27
C LEU A 206 -1.86 4.08 4.82
N VAL A 207 -0.80 4.33 4.07
CA VAL A 207 -0.81 4.47 2.62
C VAL A 207 0.01 3.34 2.01
N LEU A 208 -0.56 2.64 1.04
CA LEU A 208 0.06 1.52 0.34
C LEU A 208 0.29 1.89 -1.12
N GLY A 209 1.22 1.21 -1.79
CA GLY A 209 1.39 1.35 -3.23
C GLY A 209 2.43 0.38 -3.77
N SER A 210 2.20 -0.17 -4.95
CA SER A 210 3.11 -1.13 -5.57
C SER A 210 3.44 -0.79 -7.01
N ASP A 211 4.68 -1.07 -7.41
CA ASP A 211 5.21 -0.82 -8.78
C ASP A 211 4.98 0.60 -9.31
N LEU A 212 4.93 1.59 -8.41
CA LEU A 212 4.75 3.00 -8.73
C LEU A 212 6.04 3.68 -9.24
N MET A 213 7.20 3.03 -9.07
CA MET A 213 8.52 3.55 -9.47
C MET A 213 8.91 3.10 -10.88
N TYR A 214 8.01 3.34 -11.83
CA TYR A 214 8.19 3.01 -13.26
C TYR A 214 8.73 4.20 -14.07
N TYR A 215 8.99 4.00 -15.36
CA TYR A 215 9.56 5.04 -16.23
C TYR A 215 8.71 6.33 -16.23
N ARG A 216 9.37 7.49 -16.06
CA ARG A 216 8.78 8.84 -16.08
C ARG A 216 7.83 9.19 -14.93
N VAL A 217 7.90 8.50 -13.79
CA VAL A 217 7.16 8.92 -12.59
C VAL A 217 7.71 10.21 -12.00
N ASP A 218 6.82 11.11 -11.58
CA ASP A 218 7.15 12.19 -10.65
C ASP A 218 7.15 11.65 -9.21
N VAL A 219 8.33 11.23 -8.74
CA VAL A 219 8.54 10.70 -7.39
C VAL A 219 8.15 11.72 -6.32
N ASN A 220 8.33 13.02 -6.59
CA ASN A 220 8.00 14.08 -5.64
C ASN A 220 6.48 14.24 -5.50
N ALA A 221 5.74 14.25 -6.61
CA ALA A 221 4.27 14.27 -6.59
C ALA A 221 3.69 13.05 -5.87
N LEU A 222 4.24 11.86 -6.12
CA LEU A 222 3.84 10.62 -5.43
C LEU A 222 4.05 10.72 -3.91
N LEU A 223 5.26 11.09 -3.46
CA LEU A 223 5.56 11.20 -2.04
C LEU A 223 4.80 12.34 -1.35
N ARG A 224 4.61 13.48 -2.02
CA ARG A 224 3.77 14.58 -1.53
C ARG A 224 2.32 14.12 -1.32
N THR A 225 1.76 13.39 -2.29
CA THR A 225 0.41 12.83 -2.23
C THR A 225 0.26 11.91 -1.02
N ALA A 226 1.15 10.92 -0.89
CA ALA A 226 1.12 9.97 0.22
C ALA A 226 1.27 10.67 1.58
N ARG A 227 2.22 11.62 1.69
CA ARG A 227 2.43 12.41 2.91
C ARG A 227 1.19 13.21 3.28
N ARG A 228 0.58 13.94 2.34
CA ARG A 228 -0.60 14.77 2.64
C ARG A 228 -1.79 13.93 3.12
N LEU A 229 -2.00 12.75 2.55
CA LEU A 229 -3.03 11.81 3.02
C LEU A 229 -2.80 11.44 4.49
N LEU A 230 -1.56 11.11 4.88
CA LEU A 230 -1.24 10.81 6.29
C LEU A 230 -1.45 12.02 7.21
N LEU A 231 -1.11 13.23 6.78
CA LEU A 231 -1.14 14.44 7.62
C LEU A 231 -2.53 15.05 7.80
N ALA A 232 -3.49 14.74 6.93
CA ALA A 232 -4.88 15.18 7.08
C ALA A 232 -5.56 14.67 8.37
N SER A 233 -4.88 13.79 9.11
CA SER A 233 -5.40 12.94 10.17
C SER A 233 -4.96 13.34 11.58
N SER A 234 -4.10 14.35 11.71
CA SER A 234 -3.32 14.57 12.93
C SER A 234 -4.04 15.43 13.97
N SER A 235 -5.09 14.90 14.61
CA SER A 235 -5.51 15.41 15.93
C SER A 235 -4.83 14.65 17.08
N THR A 236 -4.33 13.43 16.85
CA THR A 236 -3.56 12.65 17.85
C THR A 236 -2.24 12.12 17.27
N PRO A 237 -1.08 12.67 17.66
CA PRO A 237 0.24 12.25 17.15
C PRO A 237 0.67 10.82 17.54
N ALA A 238 -0.05 10.17 18.47
CA ALA A 238 0.39 8.92 19.10
C ALA A 238 0.37 7.67 18.19
N ALA A 239 -0.33 7.68 17.06
CA ALA A 239 -0.43 6.52 16.17
C ALA A 239 0.47 6.59 14.91
N GLY A 240 1.09 7.74 14.62
CA GLY A 240 2.04 8.03 13.53
C GLY A 240 1.83 7.28 12.21
N GLY A 241 1.27 7.91 11.18
CA GLY A 241 0.95 7.25 9.90
C GLY A 241 2.16 6.68 9.15
N LEU A 242 1.94 5.61 8.36
CA LEU A 242 2.96 4.91 7.58
C LEU A 242 2.66 4.90 6.08
N ILE A 243 3.71 5.01 5.28
CA ILE A 243 3.69 4.71 3.84
C ILE A 243 4.47 3.41 3.64
N VAL A 244 3.90 2.46 2.91
CA VAL A 244 4.59 1.22 2.52
C VAL A 244 4.53 1.09 1.02
N PHE A 245 5.70 1.06 0.39
CA PHE A 245 5.79 0.79 -1.04
C PHE A 245 6.59 -0.47 -1.35
N ALA A 246 6.14 -1.23 -2.34
CA ALA A 246 6.84 -2.39 -2.87
C ALA A 246 7.00 -2.29 -4.39
N HIS A 247 8.22 -2.22 -4.90
CA HIS A 247 8.44 -1.98 -6.33
C HIS A 247 9.80 -2.46 -6.83
N PHE A 248 9.85 -2.80 -8.11
CA PHE A 248 11.10 -2.78 -8.85
C PHE A 248 11.51 -1.34 -9.16
N MET A 249 12.75 -0.98 -8.83
CA MET A 249 13.28 0.33 -9.16
C MET A 249 13.64 0.38 -10.64
N ARG A 250 12.77 0.97 -11.47
CA ARG A 250 12.98 1.09 -12.94
C ARG A 250 13.49 2.46 -13.37
N ILE A 251 13.67 3.36 -12.42
CA ILE A 251 14.22 4.71 -12.63
C ILE A 251 15.74 4.64 -12.44
N PRO A 252 16.55 5.22 -13.34
CA PRO A 252 17.99 5.40 -13.13
C PRO A 252 18.25 6.12 -11.80
N ASP A 253 19.18 5.60 -10.99
CA ASP A 253 19.45 6.11 -9.63
C ASP A 253 18.21 6.26 -8.74
N GLY A 254 17.19 5.44 -8.98
CA GLY A 254 15.88 5.57 -8.35
C GLY A 254 15.93 5.48 -6.82
N GLU A 255 16.78 4.62 -6.24
CA GLU A 255 16.92 4.56 -4.77
C GLU A 255 17.44 5.87 -4.18
N ARG A 256 18.49 6.44 -4.79
CA ARG A 256 19.09 7.70 -4.33
C ARG A 256 18.10 8.84 -4.52
N THR A 257 17.42 8.88 -5.65
CA THR A 257 16.37 9.87 -5.96
C THR A 257 15.22 9.81 -4.96
N LEU A 258 14.69 8.60 -4.70
CA LEU A 258 13.63 8.39 -3.73
C LEU A 258 14.06 8.84 -2.33
N ALA A 259 15.26 8.44 -1.89
CA ALA A 259 15.77 8.79 -0.58
C ALA A 259 16.01 10.31 -0.42
N ALA A 260 16.55 10.97 -1.44
CA ALA A 260 16.77 12.42 -1.45
C ALA A 260 15.45 13.19 -1.39
N ILE A 261 14.48 12.85 -2.26
CA ILE A 261 13.17 13.50 -2.27
C ILE A 261 12.42 13.26 -0.95
N ALA A 262 12.44 12.03 -0.43
CA ALA A 262 11.82 11.69 0.85
C ALA A 262 12.36 12.57 1.98
N ARG A 263 13.68 12.67 2.12
CA ARG A 263 14.34 13.39 3.22
C ARG A 263 14.29 14.90 3.05
N GLU A 264 14.73 15.39 1.91
CA GLU A 264 15.03 16.81 1.71
C GLU A 264 13.76 17.59 1.38
N GLN A 265 12.88 17.03 0.56
CA GLN A 265 11.70 17.74 0.07
C GLN A 265 10.45 17.40 0.87
N GLN A 266 10.27 16.13 1.23
CA GLN A 266 9.04 15.67 1.90
C GLN A 266 9.20 15.47 3.41
N GLN A 267 10.41 15.58 3.97
CA GLN A 267 10.67 15.44 5.40
C GLN A 267 10.10 14.11 5.94
N LEU A 268 10.33 13.02 5.21
CA LEU A 268 9.99 11.65 5.54
C LEU A 268 11.26 10.92 6.01
N ALA A 269 11.15 10.17 7.10
CA ALA A 269 12.11 9.12 7.43
C ALA A 269 11.86 7.93 6.51
N ILE A 270 12.91 7.28 6.00
CA ILE A 270 12.82 6.16 5.07
C ILE A 270 13.75 5.01 5.49
N ALA A 271 13.23 3.79 5.49
CA ALA A 271 13.99 2.56 5.73
C ALA A 271 13.54 1.44 4.79
N ALA A 272 14.42 0.49 4.53
CA ALA A 272 14.11 -0.72 3.78
C ALA A 272 13.64 -1.83 4.71
N VAL A 273 12.79 -2.70 4.19
CA VAL A 273 12.46 -4.00 4.78
C VAL A 273 13.01 -5.08 3.86
N PRO A 274 14.05 -5.83 4.28
CA PRO A 274 14.52 -6.97 3.51
C PRO A 274 13.39 -7.99 3.31
N LEU A 275 13.21 -8.50 2.10
CA LEU A 275 12.19 -9.53 1.84
C LEU A 275 12.43 -10.78 2.69
N THR A 276 13.69 -11.07 3.04
CA THR A 276 14.09 -12.14 3.94
C THR A 276 13.59 -11.98 5.38
N ALA A 277 13.04 -10.82 5.74
CA ALA A 277 12.33 -10.64 7.00
C ALA A 277 11.00 -11.41 7.04
N PHE A 278 10.41 -11.79 5.91
CA PHE A 278 9.14 -12.53 5.93
C PHE A 278 9.05 -13.68 4.94
N LEU A 279 10.02 -13.80 4.05
CA LEU A 279 10.16 -14.85 3.05
C LEU A 279 11.51 -15.55 3.22
N SER A 280 11.61 -16.83 2.84
CA SER A 280 12.89 -17.51 2.73
C SER A 280 13.64 -16.97 1.50
N ALA A 281 14.97 -17.01 1.55
CA ALA A 281 15.80 -16.64 0.40
C ALA A 281 15.50 -17.51 -0.83
N GLU A 282 15.16 -18.79 -0.62
CA GLU A 282 14.73 -19.72 -1.66
C GLU A 282 13.45 -19.26 -2.34
N THR A 283 12.43 -18.84 -1.57
CA THR A 283 11.18 -18.30 -2.12
C THR A 283 11.43 -17.04 -2.94
N VAL A 284 12.23 -16.11 -2.42
CA VAL A 284 12.57 -14.86 -3.13
C VAL A 284 13.28 -15.17 -4.45
N ALA A 285 14.22 -16.12 -4.46
CA ALA A 285 14.93 -16.53 -5.66
C ALA A 285 14.00 -17.24 -6.66
N PHE A 286 13.22 -18.22 -6.19
CA PHE A 286 12.29 -19.00 -7.02
C PHE A 286 11.25 -18.12 -7.71
N ARG A 287 10.72 -17.11 -7.01
CA ARG A 287 9.74 -16.16 -7.54
C ARG A 287 10.36 -15.03 -8.37
N GLY A 288 11.69 -14.91 -8.41
CA GLY A 288 12.38 -13.84 -9.12
C GLY A 288 12.26 -12.46 -8.46
N TRP A 289 12.04 -12.39 -7.14
CA TRP A 289 11.82 -11.15 -6.40
C TRP A 289 13.09 -10.48 -5.87
N GLY A 290 14.27 -10.99 -6.22
CA GLY A 290 15.56 -10.53 -5.66
C GLY A 290 15.91 -9.06 -5.91
N GLY A 291 15.32 -8.41 -6.92
CA GLY A 291 15.50 -6.98 -7.22
C GLY A 291 14.40 -6.06 -6.69
N LEU A 292 13.39 -6.61 -6.02
CA LEU A 292 12.23 -5.86 -5.56
C LEU A 292 12.52 -5.23 -4.20
N GLN A 293 12.13 -3.96 -4.06
CA GLN A 293 12.36 -3.18 -2.85
C GLN A 293 11.06 -2.96 -2.11
N LEU A 294 11.09 -3.21 -0.81
CA LEU A 294 10.03 -2.86 0.10
C LEU A 294 10.54 -1.76 1.03
N VAL A 295 9.90 -0.60 1.01
CA VAL A 295 10.30 0.59 1.76
C VAL A 295 9.18 1.08 2.67
N LEU A 296 9.57 1.50 3.87
CA LEU A 296 8.70 2.13 4.86
C LEU A 296 9.08 3.60 4.97
N LEU A 297 8.08 4.47 4.94
CA LEU A 297 8.24 5.90 5.15
C LEU A 297 7.29 6.43 6.23
N CYS A 298 7.74 7.43 6.98
CA CYS A 298 6.93 8.13 7.97
C CYS A 298 7.31 9.62 8.01
N PRO A 299 6.36 10.55 8.15
CA PRO A 299 6.69 11.95 8.38
C PRO A 299 7.56 12.13 9.63
N GLN A 300 8.72 12.80 9.47
CA GLN A 300 9.73 12.90 10.54
C GLN A 300 9.19 13.54 11.82
N HIS A 301 8.25 14.48 11.71
CA HIS A 301 7.63 15.15 12.86
C HIS A 301 6.64 14.26 13.63
N LEU A 302 6.22 13.13 13.07
CA LEU A 302 5.43 12.11 13.77
C LEU A 302 6.32 11.09 14.49
N CYS A 303 7.62 11.12 14.26
CA CYS A 303 8.59 10.32 14.99
C CYS A 303 9.16 11.12 16.17
N ALA A 304 9.43 10.46 17.29
CA ALA A 304 10.11 11.14 18.39
C ALA A 304 11.53 11.58 17.97
N PRO A 305 11.99 12.76 18.40
CA PRO A 305 13.30 13.29 18.03
C PRO A 305 14.42 12.32 18.41
N VAL A 306 15.41 12.16 17.53
CA VAL A 306 16.63 11.40 17.80
C VAL A 306 17.69 12.41 18.19
N GLU A 307 18.31 12.22 19.36
CA GLU A 307 19.45 13.04 19.77
C GLU A 307 20.55 12.87 18.72
N HIS A 308 21.02 13.98 18.17
CA HIS A 308 21.98 13.96 17.06
C HIS A 308 23.35 13.62 17.63
N GLY A 309 23.67 12.32 17.70
CA GLY A 309 25.07 11.88 17.64
C GLY A 309 25.64 12.11 16.24
N ASP A 310 26.92 11.82 16.03
CA ASP A 310 27.60 11.85 14.71
C ASP A 310 27.05 10.80 13.70
N ASP A 311 25.83 10.30 13.92
CA ASP A 311 25.18 9.29 13.10
C ASP A 311 24.69 9.87 11.77
N SER A 312 24.79 9.08 10.71
CA SER A 312 24.26 9.46 9.39
C SER A 312 22.74 9.67 9.43
N VAL A 313 22.22 10.56 8.58
CA VAL A 313 20.76 10.81 8.44
C VAL A 313 19.99 9.51 8.19
N ALA A 314 20.55 8.58 7.39
CA ALA A 314 19.95 7.29 7.12
C ALA A 314 19.83 6.40 8.38
N THR A 315 20.82 6.42 9.25
CA THR A 315 20.78 5.73 10.55
C THR A 315 19.68 6.31 11.43
N ALA A 316 19.60 7.64 11.50
CA ALA A 316 18.58 8.33 12.27
C ALA A 316 17.16 7.99 11.78
N ASP A 317 16.95 7.84 10.47
CA ASP A 317 15.66 7.43 9.89
C ASP A 317 15.23 6.02 10.34
N VAL A 318 16.15 5.05 10.33
CA VAL A 318 15.87 3.69 10.82
C VAL A 318 15.49 3.73 12.30
N VAL A 319 16.24 4.46 13.14
CA VAL A 319 15.95 4.59 14.58
C VAL A 319 14.58 5.23 14.83
N ARG A 320 14.22 6.26 14.05
CA ARG A 320 12.90 6.92 14.12
C ARG A 320 11.77 5.93 13.84
N LEU A 321 11.87 5.19 12.74
CA LEU A 321 10.87 4.21 12.31
C LEU A 321 10.79 3.03 13.30
N GLN A 322 11.92 2.55 13.79
CA GLN A 322 11.99 1.53 14.84
C GLN A 322 11.23 1.98 16.09
N ARG A 323 11.52 3.17 16.60
CA ARG A 323 10.88 3.71 17.81
C ARG A 323 9.37 3.89 17.62
N MET A 324 8.95 4.35 16.46
CA MET A 324 7.52 4.50 16.13
C MET A 324 6.82 3.13 16.12
N LEU A 325 7.41 2.10 15.52
CA LEU A 325 6.86 0.73 15.53
C LEU A 325 6.82 0.13 16.94
N HIS A 326 7.84 0.35 17.78
CA HIS A 326 7.81 -0.06 19.19
C HIS A 326 6.72 0.68 19.96
N THR A 327 6.56 1.99 19.75
CA THR A 327 5.51 2.79 20.39
C THR A 327 4.11 2.27 20.04
N ARG A 328 3.90 1.88 18.77
CA ARG A 328 2.67 1.22 18.32
C ARG A 328 2.47 -0.13 19.00
N ALA A 329 3.51 -0.96 19.07
CA ALA A 329 3.46 -2.25 19.77
C ALA A 329 3.06 -2.09 21.24
N ASP A 330 3.68 -1.13 21.94
CA ASP A 330 3.38 -0.88 23.35
C ASP A 330 1.98 -0.29 23.55
N ALA A 331 1.46 0.48 22.59
CA ALA A 331 0.07 0.95 22.61
C ALA A 331 -0.92 -0.21 22.44
N MET A 332 -0.62 -1.18 21.57
CA MET A 332 -1.43 -2.40 21.41
C MET A 332 -1.42 -3.26 22.69
N ASP A 333 -0.25 -3.44 23.32
CA ASP A 333 -0.12 -4.17 24.58
C ASP A 333 -0.92 -3.48 25.72
N ARG A 334 -0.85 -2.15 25.82
CA ARG A 334 -1.63 -1.39 26.81
C ARG A 334 -3.14 -1.47 26.54
N GLY A 335 -3.54 -1.36 25.27
CA GLY A 335 -4.94 -1.48 24.86
C GLY A 335 -5.55 -2.84 25.17
N ALA A 336 -4.74 -3.89 25.24
CA ALA A 336 -5.16 -5.23 25.65
C ALA A 336 -5.35 -5.39 27.17
N GLY A 337 -4.82 -4.48 27.99
CA GLY A 337 -4.80 -4.64 29.45
C GLY A 337 -6.01 -4.05 30.18
N THR A 338 -6.71 -3.08 29.60
CA THR A 338 -7.71 -2.30 30.35
C THR A 338 -9.11 -2.93 30.42
N GLU A 339 -9.58 -3.65 29.38
CA GLU A 339 -10.93 -4.27 29.37
C GLU A 339 -11.05 -5.52 28.46
N ALA A 340 -9.93 -6.14 28.06
CA ALA A 340 -9.96 -7.18 27.02
C ALA A 340 -10.26 -8.59 27.55
N THR A 341 -11.06 -9.34 26.80
CA THR A 341 -11.23 -10.80 26.96
C THR A 341 -10.01 -11.55 26.40
N ALA A 342 -9.78 -12.80 26.85
CA ALA A 342 -8.59 -13.60 26.53
C ALA A 342 -8.28 -13.70 25.01
N THR A 343 -9.30 -13.68 24.15
CA THR A 343 -9.15 -13.75 22.69
C THR A 343 -8.65 -12.42 22.10
N THR A 344 -9.19 -11.28 22.55
CA THR A 344 -8.73 -9.94 22.14
C THR A 344 -7.29 -9.68 22.58
N THR A 345 -6.88 -10.20 23.74
CA THR A 345 -5.49 -10.17 24.20
C THR A 345 -4.55 -10.90 23.23
N THR A 346 -5.00 -12.01 22.63
CA THR A 346 -4.16 -12.82 21.72
C THR A 346 -3.91 -12.09 20.39
N THR A 347 -4.93 -11.45 19.81
CA THR A 347 -4.78 -10.71 18.54
C THR A 347 -3.94 -9.45 18.71
N ALA A 348 -4.14 -8.71 19.80
CA ALA A 348 -3.36 -7.51 20.10
C ALA A 348 -1.87 -7.84 20.36
N ALA A 349 -1.59 -8.92 21.10
CA ALA A 349 -0.23 -9.38 21.34
C ALA A 349 0.46 -9.85 20.05
N ALA A 350 -0.25 -10.56 19.16
CA ALA A 350 0.30 -10.95 17.87
C ALA A 350 0.63 -9.73 16.99
N ALA A 351 -0.24 -8.71 16.96
CA ALA A 351 0.01 -7.46 16.27
C ALA A 351 1.20 -6.69 16.86
N ALA A 352 1.30 -6.58 18.19
CA ALA A 352 2.44 -5.95 18.87
C ALA A 352 3.75 -6.68 18.56
N GLN A 353 3.75 -8.01 18.58
CA GLN A 353 4.91 -8.83 18.22
C GLN A 353 5.31 -8.63 16.76
N ALA A 354 4.35 -8.57 15.84
CA ALA A 354 4.60 -8.30 14.43
C ALA A 354 5.22 -6.91 14.22
N ALA A 355 4.78 -5.89 14.95
CA ALA A 355 5.36 -4.54 14.91
C ALA A 355 6.82 -4.52 15.42
N ARG A 356 7.11 -5.20 16.53
CA ARG A 356 8.48 -5.34 17.06
C ARG A 356 9.39 -6.10 16.10
N TYR A 357 8.89 -7.20 15.54
CA TYR A 357 9.62 -7.97 14.54
C TYR A 357 9.97 -7.12 13.32
N LEU A 358 9.00 -6.36 12.81
CA LEU A 358 9.20 -5.45 11.68
C LEU A 358 10.23 -4.36 12.02
N ALA A 359 10.18 -3.79 13.22
CA ALA A 359 11.16 -2.79 13.67
C ALA A 359 12.59 -3.37 13.67
N ALA A 360 12.77 -4.58 14.21
CA ALA A 360 14.06 -5.25 14.23
C ALA A 360 14.61 -5.58 12.84
N ALA A 361 13.73 -5.73 11.85
CA ALA A 361 14.10 -6.04 10.47
C ALA A 361 14.47 -4.81 9.61
N LEU A 362 14.22 -3.59 10.08
CA LEU A 362 14.48 -2.38 9.30
C LEU A 362 15.99 -2.20 9.01
N THR A 363 16.30 -1.85 7.77
CA THR A 363 17.67 -1.56 7.32
C THR A 363 17.76 -0.19 6.62
N LEU A 364 18.99 0.28 6.41
CA LEU A 364 19.27 1.56 5.75
C LEU A 364 18.74 1.59 4.31
N PHE A 365 18.27 2.76 3.89
CA PHE A 365 17.88 3.02 2.50
C PHE A 365 18.57 4.29 1.95
N PRO A 366 19.23 4.25 0.77
CA PRO A 366 19.58 3.06 -0.01
C PRO A 366 20.45 2.08 0.79
N SER A 367 20.39 0.79 0.43
CA SER A 367 21.18 -0.22 1.13
C SER A 367 22.66 -0.08 0.76
N PRO A 368 23.60 0.05 1.73
CA PRO A 368 25.03 0.14 1.42
C PRO A 368 25.58 -1.16 0.79
N ALA A 369 24.87 -2.29 0.95
CA ALA A 369 25.22 -3.56 0.31
C ALA A 369 24.91 -3.58 -1.19
N ALA A 370 24.14 -2.61 -1.71
CA ALA A 370 23.85 -2.45 -3.13
C ALA A 370 24.92 -1.63 -3.86
N ARG A 371 26.21 -1.85 -3.56
CA ARG A 371 27.30 -1.34 -4.42
C ARG A 371 27.40 -2.26 -5.65
N PRO A 372 27.19 -1.76 -6.88
CA PRO A 372 27.34 -2.57 -8.07
C PRO A 372 28.82 -2.84 -8.30
N GLY A 373 29.25 -4.04 -7.95
CA GLY A 373 30.40 -4.69 -8.54
C GLY A 373 30.00 -5.54 -9.74
N HIS A 374 29.11 -5.07 -10.63
CA HIS A 374 28.88 -5.69 -11.93
C HIS A 374 28.53 -4.64 -12.98
N SER A 375 29.19 -4.77 -14.12
CA SER A 375 29.24 -3.88 -15.28
C SER A 375 27.88 -3.41 -15.80
N ASN A 376 27.82 -2.12 -16.14
CA ASN A 376 26.78 -1.45 -16.95
C ASN A 376 26.52 -2.06 -18.34
N ALA A 377 27.18 -3.16 -18.72
CA ALA A 377 27.08 -3.73 -20.06
C ALA A 377 25.66 -4.25 -20.41
N ALA A 378 24.85 -4.69 -19.44
CA ALA A 378 23.50 -5.19 -19.73
C ALA A 378 22.44 -4.07 -19.86
N GLY A 379 22.64 -2.95 -19.16
CA GLY A 379 21.76 -1.78 -19.27
C GLY A 379 22.03 -0.96 -20.52
N GLU A 380 23.31 -0.76 -20.86
CA GLU A 380 23.72 -0.07 -22.08
C GLU A 380 23.32 -0.85 -23.35
N VAL A 381 23.36 -2.18 -23.32
CA VAL A 381 22.89 -3.02 -24.44
C VAL A 381 21.37 -2.96 -24.58
N ALA A 382 20.60 -2.97 -23.48
CA ALA A 382 19.14 -2.87 -23.55
C ALA A 382 18.66 -1.48 -24.01
N GLU A 383 19.37 -0.41 -23.62
CA GLU A 383 19.09 0.97 -24.06
C GLU A 383 19.51 1.18 -25.52
N GLN A 384 20.65 0.64 -25.95
CA GLN A 384 21.08 0.66 -27.36
C GLN A 384 20.20 -0.21 -28.26
N GLU A 385 19.71 -1.36 -27.78
CA GLU A 385 18.76 -2.19 -28.53
C GLU A 385 17.39 -1.52 -28.64
N ALA A 386 16.92 -0.84 -27.60
CA ALA A 386 15.67 -0.07 -27.64
C ALA A 386 15.78 1.16 -28.56
N GLU A 387 16.91 1.86 -28.55
CA GLU A 387 17.17 3.01 -29.42
C GLU A 387 17.38 2.59 -30.89
N ALA A 388 18.06 1.46 -31.14
CA ALA A 388 18.20 0.87 -32.47
C ALA A 388 16.87 0.36 -33.04
N LEU A 389 16.00 -0.23 -32.20
CA LEU A 389 14.67 -0.67 -32.61
C LEU A 389 13.76 0.53 -32.95
N MET A 390 13.86 1.62 -32.18
CA MET A 390 13.15 2.89 -32.44
C MET A 390 13.59 3.54 -33.75
N HIS A 391 14.90 3.51 -34.06
CA HIS A 391 15.43 4.04 -35.32
C HIS A 391 15.12 3.16 -36.55
N ALA A 392 14.88 1.87 -36.36
CA ALA A 392 14.49 0.95 -37.44
C ALA A 392 12.97 0.99 -37.77
N LEU A 393 12.17 1.64 -36.92
CA LEU A 393 10.70 1.76 -37.06
C LEU A 393 10.24 3.14 -37.56
N LEU A 394 11.18 4.05 -37.82
CA LEU A 394 11.01 5.31 -38.55
C LEU A 394 11.60 5.15 -39.96
#